data_AF-A0A3C0GPT4-F1
#
_entry.id   AF-A0A3C0GPT4-F1
#
_cell.length_a   1.000
_cell.length_b   1.000
_cell.length_c   1.000
_cell.angle_alpha   90.00
_cell.angle_beta   90.00
_cell.angle_gamma   90.00
#
_symmetry.space_group_name_H-M   'P 1'
#
loop_
_entity.id
_entity.type
_entity.pdbx_description
1 polymer ?
#
loop_
_entity_poly.entity_id
_entity_poly.type
_entity_poly.pdbx_seq_one_letter_code
_entity_poly.pdbx_strand_id
1 'polypeptide(L)'
;FDTNVYALVAVTQAFLPLVKQAKSGRIVNVSSILGSLTLHSQPGSPIYGFAVPAYNASKSAVNAWTVQLAYELREGTTKVNTVHPGYVKTDMNGGEGEIEISEGARSSVGMALIGADGPNGSFTYLGEVLPW
;
A
#
# COMPACT_ATOMS: atom_id res chain seq x y z
N PHE A 1 -5.62 11.84 9.29
CA PHE A 1 -4.30 11.87 8.62
C PHE A 1 -3.21 11.39 9.56
N ASP A 2 -3.23 11.80 10.82
CA ASP A 2 -2.24 11.46 11.86
C ASP A 2 -1.81 10.00 11.85
N THR A 3 -2.75 9.06 11.93
CA THR A 3 -2.42 7.62 11.94
C THR A 3 -2.01 7.10 10.57
N ASN A 4 -2.86 7.28 9.55
CA ASN A 4 -2.64 6.64 8.24
C ASN A 4 -1.46 7.22 7.46
N VAL A 5 -1.10 8.49 7.70
CA VAL A 5 -0.11 9.22 6.92
C VAL A 5 1.06 9.65 7.78
N TYR A 6 0.85 10.51 8.77
CA TYR A 6 1.98 11.09 9.52
C TYR A 6 2.73 10.04 10.34
N ALA A 7 2.02 9.14 11.02
CA ALA A 7 2.65 8.05 11.75
C ALA A 7 3.33 7.04 10.82
N LEU A 8 2.74 6.74 9.65
CA LEU A 8 3.38 5.88 8.64
C LEU A 8 4.71 6.48 8.15
N VAL A 9 4.73 7.78 7.85
CA VAL A 9 5.94 8.50 7.44
C VAL A 9 6.98 8.48 8.56
N ALA A 10 6.58 8.80 9.79
CA ALA A 10 7.47 8.83 10.94
C ALA A 10 8.11 7.46 11.23
N VAL A 11 7.31 6.38 11.21
CA VAL A 11 7.81 5.01 11.36
C VAL A 11 8.78 4.67 10.23
N THR A 12 8.39 4.97 8.99
CA THR A 12 9.26 4.72 7.82
C THR A 12 10.61 5.41 7.99
N GLN A 13 10.62 6.69 8.35
CA GLN A 13 11.86 7.46 8.55
C GLN A 13 12.71 6.91 9.71
N ALA A 14 12.08 6.53 10.82
CA ALA A 14 12.78 5.98 11.99
C ALA A 14 13.50 4.66 11.67
N PHE A 15 12.88 3.78 10.86
CA PHE A 15 13.46 2.49 10.49
C PHE A 15 14.32 2.52 9.21
N LEU A 16 14.22 3.59 8.40
CA LEU A 16 14.90 3.67 7.10
C LEU A 16 16.42 3.44 7.17
N PRO A 17 17.18 3.95 8.16
CA PRO A 17 18.61 3.67 8.27
C PRO A 17 18.93 2.18 8.43
N LEU A 18 18.05 1.42 9.08
CA LEU A 18 18.20 -0.03 9.25
C LEU A 18 17.80 -0.77 7.96
N VAL A 19 16.72 -0.36 7.31
CA VAL A 19 16.29 -0.93 6.03
C VAL A 19 17.36 -0.77 4.95
N LYS A 20 18.04 0.39 4.90
CA LYS A 20 19.13 0.66 3.95
C LYS A 20 20.36 -0.24 4.16
N GLN A 21 20.56 -0.81 5.35
CA GLN A 21 21.66 -1.74 5.63
C GLN A 21 21.33 -3.18 5.20
N ALA A 22 20.07 -3.50 4.95
CA ALA A 22 19.67 -4.82 4.51
C ALA A 22 20.15 -5.08 3.07
N LYS A 23 20.61 -6.30 2.79
CA LYS A 23 20.95 -6.73 1.42
C LYS A 23 19.76 -6.62 0.46
N SER A 24 18.54 -6.74 1.00
CA SER A 24 17.28 -6.72 0.26
C SER A 24 16.19 -6.00 1.07
N GLY A 25 16.35 -4.68 1.24
CA GLY A 25 15.36 -3.86 1.98
C GLY A 25 13.99 -3.84 1.29
N ARG A 26 12.91 -4.07 2.05
CA ARG A 26 11.53 -4.00 1.54
C ARG A 26 10.68 -3.15 2.45
N ILE A 27 10.00 -2.16 1.88
CA ILE A 27 9.00 -1.35 2.56
C ILE A 27 7.68 -1.61 1.87
N VAL A 28 6.72 -2.14 2.64
CA VAL A 28 5.38 -2.47 2.15
C VAL A 28 4.37 -1.61 2.90
N ASN A 29 3.81 -0.63 2.21
CA ASN A 29 2.78 0.24 2.76
C ASN A 29 1.40 -0.36 2.49
N VAL A 30 0.63 -0.61 3.55
CA VAL A 30 -0.75 -1.11 3.41
C VAL A 30 -1.69 0.07 3.16
N SER A 31 -2.09 0.23 1.90
CA SER A 31 -3.09 1.22 1.48
C SER A 31 -4.47 0.57 1.33
N SER A 32 -5.28 1.04 0.39
CA SER A 32 -6.58 0.50 0.01
C SER A 32 -6.83 0.81 -1.45
N ILE A 33 -7.64 -0.01 -2.13
CA ILE A 33 -8.18 0.32 -3.45
C ILE A 33 -8.94 1.66 -3.41
N LEU A 34 -9.51 2.02 -2.26
CA LEU A 34 -10.13 3.33 -2.01
C LEU A 34 -9.15 4.52 -1.99
N GLY A 35 -7.83 4.26 -2.06
CA GLY A 35 -6.83 5.28 -2.34
C GLY A 35 -6.63 5.55 -3.83
N SER A 36 -7.24 4.77 -4.72
CA SER A 36 -7.07 4.91 -6.16
C SER A 36 -7.83 6.12 -6.69
N LEU A 37 -7.12 7.11 -7.21
CA LEU A 37 -7.71 8.27 -7.87
C LEU A 37 -8.29 7.89 -9.23
N THR A 38 -7.61 7.01 -9.97
CA THR A 38 -8.04 6.51 -11.27
C THR A 38 -9.39 5.82 -11.16
N LEU A 39 -9.50 4.83 -10.25
CA LEU A 39 -10.73 4.07 -10.09
C LEU A 39 -11.86 4.94 -9.53
N HIS A 40 -11.60 5.87 -8.61
CA HIS A 40 -12.62 6.81 -8.14
C HIS A 40 -13.11 7.77 -9.23
N SER A 41 -12.25 8.11 -10.21
CA SER A 41 -12.62 8.98 -11.32
C SER A 41 -13.25 8.23 -12.51
N GLN A 42 -13.29 6.90 -12.48
CA GLN A 42 -13.78 6.05 -13.57
C GLN A 42 -15.24 5.61 -13.32
N PRO A 43 -16.22 6.10 -14.10
CA PRO A 43 -17.60 5.61 -14.02
C PRO A 43 -17.67 4.10 -14.22
N GLY A 44 -18.44 3.41 -13.37
CA GLY A 44 -18.59 1.96 -13.41
C GLY A 44 -17.47 1.18 -12.74
N SER A 45 -16.45 1.83 -12.18
CA SER A 45 -15.48 1.12 -11.33
C SER A 45 -16.17 0.58 -10.07
N PRO A 46 -15.64 -0.50 -9.46
CA PRO A 46 -16.21 -1.08 -8.24
C PRO A 46 -16.29 -0.11 -7.06
N ILE A 47 -15.50 0.98 -7.08
CA ILE A 47 -15.41 1.94 -5.97
C ILE A 47 -15.93 3.33 -6.34
N TYR A 48 -16.47 3.53 -7.54
CA TYR A 48 -16.87 4.85 -8.05
C TYR A 48 -17.80 5.60 -7.07
N GLY A 49 -18.78 4.90 -6.50
CA GLY A 49 -19.72 5.45 -5.52
C GLY A 49 -19.31 5.31 -4.05
N PHE A 50 -18.14 4.74 -3.74
CA PHE A 50 -17.76 4.39 -2.38
C PHE A 50 -17.06 5.56 -1.67
N ALA A 51 -17.86 6.45 -1.07
CA ALA A 51 -17.37 7.71 -0.50
C ALA A 51 -17.06 7.60 1.01
N VAL A 52 -15.77 7.52 1.35
CA VAL A 52 -15.28 7.70 2.73
C VAL A 52 -14.17 8.76 2.70
N PRO A 53 -14.48 10.05 2.51
CA PRO A 53 -13.54 11.05 1.99
C PRO A 53 -12.22 11.16 2.75
N ALA A 54 -12.27 11.25 4.08
CA ALA A 54 -11.06 11.37 4.90
C ALA A 54 -10.18 10.11 4.84
N TYR A 55 -10.80 8.93 4.79
CA TYR A 55 -10.09 7.66 4.66
C TYR A 55 -9.47 7.52 3.27
N ASN A 56 -10.27 7.71 2.21
CA ASN A 56 -9.84 7.60 0.83
C ASN A 56 -8.67 8.56 0.55
N ALA A 57 -8.82 9.85 0.92
CA ALA A 57 -7.76 10.84 0.76
C ALA A 57 -6.49 10.46 1.54
N SER A 58 -6.62 9.90 2.75
CA SER A 58 -5.45 9.44 3.51
C SER A 58 -4.73 8.28 2.82
N LYS A 59 -5.47 7.36 2.18
CA LYS A 59 -4.88 6.23 1.44
C LYS A 59 -4.29 6.67 0.10
N SER A 60 -4.88 7.66 -0.58
CA SER A 60 -4.25 8.32 -1.73
C SER A 60 -2.94 9.01 -1.35
N ALA A 61 -2.86 9.63 -0.16
CA ALA A 61 -1.61 10.21 0.33
C ALA A 61 -0.53 9.14 0.60
N VAL A 62 -0.91 7.96 1.11
CA VAL A 62 0.01 6.81 1.26
C VAL A 62 0.53 6.31 -0.10
N ASN A 63 -0.34 6.28 -1.12
CA ASN A 63 0.04 5.96 -2.48
C ASN A 63 1.09 6.95 -3.00
N ALA A 64 0.82 8.25 -2.88
CA ALA A 64 1.74 9.30 -3.31
C ALA A 64 3.09 9.25 -2.56
N TRP A 65 3.06 9.07 -1.24
CA TRP A 65 4.27 8.89 -0.43
C TRP A 65 5.13 7.73 -0.93
N THR A 66 4.50 6.60 -1.25
CA THR A 66 5.20 5.42 -1.74
C THR A 66 5.90 5.67 -3.06
N VAL A 67 5.25 6.36 -4.01
CA VAL A 67 5.87 6.72 -5.29
C VAL A 67 7.10 7.60 -5.07
N GLN A 68 7.01 8.61 -4.21
CA GLN A 68 8.13 9.52 -3.94
C GLN A 68 9.28 8.82 -3.23
N LEU A 69 8.99 7.99 -2.22
CA LEU A 69 10.03 7.25 -1.50
C LEU A 69 10.68 6.18 -2.39
N ALA A 70 9.91 5.49 -3.23
CA ALA A 70 10.45 4.55 -4.20
C ALA A 70 11.42 5.24 -5.17
N TYR A 71 11.09 6.45 -5.62
CA TYR A 71 11.97 7.27 -6.45
C TYR A 71 13.22 7.70 -5.69
N GLU A 72 13.10 8.18 -4.46
CA GLU A 72 14.23 8.61 -3.63
C GLU A 72 15.24 7.48 -3.40
N LEU A 73 14.75 6.25 -3.18
CA LEU A 73 15.59 5.08 -2.85
C LEU A 73 16.05 4.27 -4.07
N ARG A 74 15.70 4.68 -5.29
CA ARG A 74 15.84 3.88 -6.53
C ARG A 74 17.27 3.43 -6.86
N GLU A 75 18.29 4.18 -6.44
CA GLU A 75 19.70 3.87 -6.72
C GLU A 75 20.23 2.76 -5.78
N GLY A 76 19.48 2.39 -4.74
CA GLY A 76 19.84 1.34 -3.79
C GLY A 76 19.13 -0.01 -4.05
N THR A 77 19.29 -0.94 -3.10
CA THR A 77 18.64 -2.27 -3.16
C THR A 77 17.24 -2.30 -2.55
N THR A 78 16.82 -1.18 -1.94
CA THR A 78 15.53 -1.07 -1.26
C THR A 78 14.41 -0.90 -2.26
N LYS A 79 13.33 -1.68 -2.10
CA LYS A 79 12.11 -1.56 -2.90
C LYS A 79 10.97 -1.10 -2.01
N VAL A 80 10.18 -0.15 -2.50
CA VAL A 80 9.05 0.43 -1.76
C VAL A 80 7.81 0.26 -2.60
N ASN A 81 6.80 -0.43 -2.07
CA ASN A 81 5.56 -0.67 -2.80
C ASN A 81 4.36 -0.54 -1.87
N THR A 82 3.20 -0.31 -2.47
CA THR A 82 1.93 -0.24 -1.78
C THR A 82 1.09 -1.45 -2.12
N VAL A 83 0.29 -1.92 -1.15
CA VAL A 83 -0.66 -3.00 -1.35
C VAL A 83 -2.07 -2.60 -0.97
N HIS A 84 -3.06 -3.14 -1.68
CA HIS A 84 -4.42 -3.26 -1.20
C HIS A 84 -4.56 -4.68 -0.60
N PRO A 85 -5.08 -4.82 0.62
CA PRO A 85 -5.25 -6.14 1.23
C PRO A 85 -6.54 -6.86 0.83
N GLY A 86 -7.42 -6.26 0.01
CA GLY A 86 -8.77 -6.76 -0.23
C GLY A 86 -9.78 -6.23 0.80
N TYR A 87 -11.05 -6.65 0.68
CA TYR A 87 -12.08 -6.38 1.68
C TYR A 87 -12.09 -7.49 2.74
N VAL A 88 -11.24 -7.34 3.76
CA VAL A 88 -10.91 -8.38 4.74
C VAL A 88 -11.85 -8.35 5.95
N LYS A 89 -12.31 -9.51 6.41
CA LYS A 89 -13.07 -9.65 7.66
C LYS A 89 -12.21 -9.32 8.88
N THR A 90 -12.34 -8.09 9.37
CA THR A 90 -11.58 -7.55 10.51
C THR A 90 -12.47 -6.65 11.35
N ASP A 91 -12.03 -6.30 12.56
CA ASP A 91 -12.72 -5.36 13.44
C ASP A 91 -12.95 -4.00 12.79
N MET A 92 -12.03 -3.55 11.92
CA MET A 92 -12.17 -2.29 11.16
C MET A 92 -13.43 -2.27 10.30
N ASN A 93 -13.84 -3.43 9.80
CA ASN A 93 -15.04 -3.61 8.99
C ASN A 93 -16.21 -4.19 9.81
N GLY A 94 -16.10 -4.25 11.14
CA GLY A 94 -17.13 -4.85 12.00
C GLY A 94 -17.34 -6.35 11.77
N GLY A 95 -16.32 -7.06 11.26
CA GLY A 95 -16.41 -8.46 10.85
C GLY A 95 -16.94 -8.68 9.43
N GLU A 96 -17.39 -7.63 8.74
CA GLU A 96 -17.77 -7.70 7.33
C GLU A 96 -16.53 -7.81 6.43
N GLY A 97 -16.69 -8.48 5.28
CA GLY A 97 -15.60 -8.68 4.32
C GLY A 97 -15.87 -9.86 3.39
N GLU A 98 -15.23 -9.83 2.23
CA GLU A 98 -15.30 -10.90 1.24
C GLU A 98 -14.27 -12.00 1.50
N ILE A 99 -13.15 -11.67 2.16
CA ILE A 99 -12.02 -12.57 2.35
C ILE A 99 -11.55 -12.68 3.79
N GLU A 100 -10.90 -13.79 4.11
CA GLU A 100 -10.32 -14.06 5.42
C GLU A 100 -8.98 -13.34 5.64
N ILE A 101 -8.58 -13.18 6.90
CA ILE A 101 -7.33 -12.51 7.31
C ILE A 101 -6.10 -13.10 6.61
N SER A 102 -6.03 -14.44 6.53
CA SER A 102 -4.90 -15.15 5.91
C SER A 102 -4.78 -14.84 4.42
N GLU A 103 -5.90 -14.64 3.73
CA GLU A 103 -5.92 -14.28 2.32
C GLU A 103 -5.49 -12.82 2.12
N GLY A 104 -6.03 -11.90 2.91
CA GLY A 104 -5.66 -10.48 2.83
C GLY A 104 -4.18 -10.20 3.14
N ALA A 105 -3.56 -11.03 3.98
CA ALA A 105 -2.14 -10.94 4.30
C ALA A 105 -1.23 -11.28 3.11
N ARG A 106 -1.72 -12.02 2.10
CA ARG A 106 -0.89 -12.52 0.99
C ARG A 106 -0.27 -11.40 0.16
N SER A 107 -0.99 -10.30 -0.08
CA SER A 107 -0.43 -9.14 -0.79
C SER A 107 0.77 -8.55 -0.04
N SER A 108 0.64 -8.37 1.27
CA SER A 108 1.71 -7.81 2.11
C SER A 108 2.92 -8.73 2.18
N VAL A 109 2.70 -10.01 2.46
CA VAL A 109 3.76 -11.02 2.56
C VAL A 109 4.46 -11.21 1.22
N GLY A 110 3.69 -11.32 0.13
CA GLY A 110 4.24 -11.45 -1.22
C GLY A 110 5.16 -10.28 -1.57
N MET A 111 4.71 -9.05 -1.31
CA MET A 111 5.50 -7.85 -1.58
C MET A 111 6.74 -7.75 -0.68
N ALA A 112 6.66 -8.22 0.56
CA ALA A 112 7.80 -8.26 1.48
C ALA A 112 8.88 -9.30 1.08
N LEU A 113 8.52 -10.28 0.24
CA LEU A 113 9.40 -11.38 -0.17
C LEU A 113 9.91 -11.25 -1.62
N ILE A 114 9.61 -10.16 -2.34
CA ILE A 114 10.06 -9.99 -3.73
C ILE A 114 11.59 -9.95 -3.85
N GLY A 115 12.09 -10.53 -4.94
CA GLY A 115 13.51 -10.48 -5.33
C GLY A 115 13.96 -9.10 -5.83
N ALA A 116 15.24 -9.00 -6.23
CA ALA A 116 15.84 -7.75 -6.72
C ALA A 116 15.17 -7.21 -7.99
N ASP A 117 14.68 -8.11 -8.85
CA ASP A 117 13.95 -7.80 -10.09
C ASP A 117 12.47 -7.49 -9.84
N GLY A 118 12.05 -7.47 -8.56
CA GLY A 118 10.69 -7.11 -8.16
C GLY A 118 10.37 -5.63 -8.38
N PRO A 119 9.07 -5.28 -8.32
CA PRO A 119 8.60 -3.92 -8.57
C PRO A 119 9.16 -2.92 -7.55
N ASN A 120 9.23 -1.66 -7.96
CA ASN A 120 9.53 -0.52 -7.10
C ASN A 120 8.58 0.63 -7.45
N GLY A 121 7.83 1.13 -6.47
CA GLY A 121 6.82 2.15 -6.68
C GLY A 121 5.59 1.62 -7.42
N SER A 122 5.09 0.44 -7.06
CA SER A 122 3.82 -0.10 -7.56
C SER A 122 2.71 -0.10 -6.51
N PHE A 123 1.47 -0.26 -6.97
CA PHE A 123 0.30 -0.53 -6.16
C PHE A 123 -0.30 -1.87 -6.58
N THR A 124 -0.46 -2.83 -5.66
CA THR A 124 -0.85 -4.19 -6.04
C THR A 124 -1.90 -4.83 -5.13
N TYR A 125 -2.65 -5.79 -5.67
CA TYR A 125 -3.52 -6.71 -4.94
C TYR A 125 -3.32 -8.14 -5.46
N LEU A 126 -2.91 -9.07 -4.59
CA LEU A 126 -2.68 -10.48 -4.93
C LEU A 126 -1.80 -10.72 -6.17
N GLY A 127 -0.79 -9.86 -6.36
CA GLY A 127 0.14 -9.94 -7.49
C GLY A 127 -0.25 -9.12 -8.70
N GLU A 128 -1.51 -8.67 -8.78
CA GLU A 128 -2.00 -7.81 -9.85
C GLU A 128 -1.71 -6.33 -9.55
N VAL A 129 -1.28 -5.58 -10.56
CA VAL A 129 -1.06 -4.14 -10.43
C VAL A 129 -2.40 -3.41 -10.53
N LEU A 130 -2.68 -2.57 -9.55
CA LEU A 130 -3.86 -1.72 -9.51
C LEU A 130 -3.55 -0.32 -10.09
N PRO A 131 -4.54 0.35 -10.70
CA PRO A 131 -4.42 1.76 -11.01
C PRO A 131 -4.24 2.62 -9.75
N TRP A 132 -3.42 3.67 -9.87
CA TRP A 132 -3.21 4.67 -8.81
C TRP A 132 -4.42 5.50 -8.49
#